data_AF-A0A1X0UHZ7-F1
#
_entry.id   AF-A0A1X0UHZ7-F1
#
_cell.length_a   1.000
_cell.length_b   1.000
_cell.length_c   1.000
_cell.angle_alpha   90.00
_cell.angle_beta   90.00
_cell.angle_gamma   90.00
#
_symmetry.space_group_name_H-M   'P 1'
#
loop_
_entity.id
_entity.type
_entity.pdbx_description
1 polymer ?
#
loop_
_entity_poly.entity_id
_entity_poly.type
_entity_poly.pdbx_seq_one_letter_code
_entity_poly.pdbx_strand_id
1 'polypeptide(L)'
;MRIDNDGCIALQADSVAQQWLQRVGLPAEPRTIALLARARAPQAYGSGREALSPPEPDSAEEAIVVALLRAGQVPTPRSVRAKLEQAETRKLAPKDAADKDFRASADKWYEHIDAFGPVISTAVEEFWVDNGRGPLRREAFAVAAVVAFWQTNDLAHPSNSQLRSILCAELHRTGWLVSNRCRRSLCAGPTHFAFLRGRPGRRSSYKIGQQVGRFIGEFRFQHHRSPTWNQLASLTKNERDLRIFASGTDAQAQSRWLLTQEWIRIESGEIRRGARAKAETARRSAGRQKSWEQKQLG
;
A
#
# COMPACT_ATOMS: atom_id res chain seq x y z
N MET A 1 -42.45 -24.63 8.85
CA MET A 1 -41.88 -24.20 7.55
C MET A 1 -43.03 -23.63 6.73
N ARG A 2 -43.16 -22.30 6.66
CA ARG A 2 -44.12 -21.62 5.79
C ARG A 2 -43.30 -20.95 4.68
N ILE A 3 -43.63 -21.26 3.43
CA ILE A 3 -43.02 -20.69 2.24
C ILE A 3 -44.04 -19.69 1.70
N ASP A 4 -43.66 -18.41 1.65
CA ASP A 4 -44.45 -17.37 0.98
C ASP A 4 -43.98 -17.21 -0.48
N ASN A 5 -44.90 -16.75 -1.34
CA ASN A 5 -44.89 -16.88 -2.80
C ASN A 5 -43.83 -16.09 -3.60
N ASP A 6 -42.83 -15.45 -2.97
CA ASP A 6 -41.82 -14.61 -3.65
C ASP A 6 -40.38 -15.18 -3.62
N GLY A 7 -40.17 -16.42 -3.18
CA GLY A 7 -38.85 -17.07 -3.23
C GLY A 7 -37.76 -16.41 -2.36
N CYS A 8 -38.10 -15.37 -1.60
CA CYS A 8 -37.26 -14.80 -0.56
C CYS A 8 -37.57 -15.52 0.76
N ILE A 9 -36.64 -16.35 1.23
CA ILE A 9 -36.64 -16.79 2.63
C ILE A 9 -36.62 -15.51 3.46
N ALA A 10 -37.76 -15.16 4.06
CA ALA A 10 -37.80 -14.14 5.09
C ALA A 10 -36.83 -14.61 6.18
N LEU A 11 -35.66 -13.97 6.23
CA LEU A 11 -34.74 -14.05 7.35
C LEU A 11 -35.53 -13.53 8.55
N GLN A 12 -36.24 -14.42 9.25
CA GLN A 12 -36.51 -14.21 10.66
C GLN A 12 -35.13 -13.88 11.25
N ALA A 13 -34.94 -12.61 11.61
CA ALA A 13 -33.67 -12.13 12.12
C ALA A 13 -33.28 -13.07 13.25
N ASP A 14 -32.14 -13.76 13.09
CA ASP A 14 -31.59 -14.63 14.12
C ASP A 14 -31.28 -13.73 15.32
N SER A 15 -32.23 -13.65 16.25
CA SER A 15 -32.21 -12.75 17.39
C SER A 15 -30.98 -13.01 18.25
N VAL A 16 -30.48 -14.25 18.24
CA VAL A 16 -29.28 -14.66 18.96
C VAL A 16 -28.01 -14.20 18.22
N ALA A 17 -27.97 -14.27 16.89
CA ALA A 17 -26.86 -13.68 16.11
C ALA A 17 -26.80 -12.15 16.28
N GLN A 18 -27.96 -11.48 16.30
CA GLN A 18 -28.05 -10.04 16.52
C GLN A 18 -27.57 -9.64 17.92
N GLN A 19 -28.03 -10.35 18.96
CA GLN A 19 -27.59 -10.14 20.35
C GLN A 19 -26.08 -10.37 20.50
N TRP A 20 -25.54 -11.41 19.88
CA TRP A 20 -24.11 -11.68 19.93
C TRP A 20 -23.28 -10.57 19.25
N LEU A 21 -23.71 -10.09 18.08
CA LEU A 21 -23.03 -9.00 17.35
C LEU A 21 -23.02 -7.70 18.16
N GLN A 22 -24.15 -7.37 18.80
CA GLN A 22 -24.24 -6.20 19.69
C GLN A 22 -23.28 -6.31 20.87
N ARG A 23 -23.20 -7.48 21.52
CA ARG A 23 -22.30 -7.72 22.64
C ARG A 23 -20.82 -7.52 22.26
N VAL A 24 -20.40 -8.00 21.09
CA VAL A 24 -19.01 -7.87 20.62
C VAL A 24 -18.71 -6.53 19.91
N GLY A 25 -19.65 -5.58 19.94
CA GLY A 25 -19.49 -4.25 19.34
C GLY A 25 -19.36 -4.25 17.82
N LEU A 26 -19.93 -5.25 17.14
CA LEU A 26 -20.01 -5.29 15.68
C LEU A 26 -21.36 -4.75 15.18
N PRO A 27 -21.39 -3.99 14.08
CA PRO A 27 -22.64 -3.59 13.43
C PRO A 27 -23.47 -4.82 13.05
N ALA A 28 -24.74 -4.84 13.48
CA ALA A 28 -25.72 -5.88 13.17
C ALA A 28 -26.28 -5.69 11.74
N GLU A 29 -25.40 -5.58 10.75
CA GLU A 29 -25.78 -5.45 9.35
C GLU A 29 -26.34 -6.77 8.81
N PRO A 30 -27.30 -6.75 7.88
CA PRO A 30 -27.94 -7.97 7.35
C PRO A 30 -26.94 -9.01 6.85
N ARG A 31 -25.85 -8.56 6.22
CA ARG A 31 -24.78 -9.44 5.73
C ARG A 31 -24.02 -10.14 6.86
N THR A 32 -23.69 -9.42 7.93
CA THR A 32 -22.94 -9.96 9.08
C THR A 32 -23.81 -10.94 9.86
N ILE A 33 -25.10 -10.62 10.03
CA ILE A 33 -26.11 -11.51 10.61
C ILE A 33 -26.20 -12.81 9.80
N ALA A 34 -26.29 -12.70 8.46
CA ALA A 34 -26.37 -13.87 7.58
C ALA A 34 -25.11 -14.75 7.64
N LEU A 35 -23.91 -14.16 7.71
CA LEU A 35 -22.66 -14.92 7.85
C LEU A 35 -22.59 -15.69 9.18
N LEU A 36 -23.02 -15.07 10.28
CA LEU A 36 -23.05 -15.69 11.59
C LEU A 36 -24.15 -16.76 11.70
N ALA A 37 -25.35 -16.47 11.20
CA ALA A 37 -26.46 -17.44 11.14
C ALA A 37 -26.07 -18.69 10.33
N ARG A 38 -25.37 -18.50 9.20
CA ARG A 38 -24.85 -19.61 8.37
C ARG A 38 -23.80 -20.45 9.08
N ALA A 39 -22.97 -19.83 9.94
CA ALA A 39 -21.99 -20.56 10.75
C ALA A 39 -22.66 -21.37 11.87
N ARG A 40 -23.73 -20.84 12.48
CA ARG A 40 -24.44 -21.47 13.61
C ARG A 40 -25.42 -22.55 13.20
N ALA A 41 -26.04 -22.44 12.03
CA ALA A 41 -27.02 -23.40 11.52
C ALA A 41 -26.70 -23.86 10.09
N PRO A 42 -25.52 -24.44 9.81
CA PRO A 42 -25.09 -24.77 8.45
C PRO A 42 -26.04 -25.75 7.72
N GLN A 43 -26.74 -26.61 8.46
CA GLN A 43 -27.70 -27.57 7.90
C GLN A 43 -28.91 -26.87 7.26
N ALA A 44 -29.35 -25.74 7.82
CA ALA A 44 -30.43 -24.91 7.26
C ALA A 44 -30.04 -24.29 5.90
N TYR A 45 -28.75 -24.29 5.57
CA TYR A 45 -28.19 -23.78 4.31
C TYR A 45 -27.61 -24.90 3.43
N GLY A 46 -28.08 -26.15 3.60
CA GLY A 46 -27.71 -27.29 2.76
C GLY A 46 -26.25 -27.74 2.89
N SER A 47 -25.59 -27.42 4.02
CA SER A 47 -24.18 -27.72 4.24
C SER A 47 -24.01 -28.74 5.37
N GLY A 48 -23.41 -29.90 5.09
CA GLY A 48 -23.01 -30.91 6.09
C GLY A 48 -21.82 -30.49 6.97
N ARG A 49 -21.68 -29.20 7.25
CA ARG A 49 -20.58 -28.65 8.07
C ARG A 49 -20.97 -28.65 9.54
N GLU A 50 -19.97 -28.70 10.39
CA GLU A 50 -20.12 -28.53 11.84
C GLU A 50 -20.63 -27.12 12.17
N ALA A 51 -21.60 -27.04 13.09
CA ALA A 51 -22.15 -25.79 13.59
C ALA A 51 -21.14 -25.08 14.51
N LEU A 52 -21.06 -23.76 14.40
CA LEU A 52 -20.27 -22.94 15.31
C LEU A 52 -20.98 -22.83 16.67
N SER A 53 -20.35 -23.35 17.71
CA SER A 53 -20.73 -23.07 19.10
C SER A 53 -20.44 -21.61 19.45
N PRO A 54 -21.29 -20.95 20.26
CA PRO A 54 -21.02 -19.60 20.71
C PRO A 54 -19.69 -19.57 21.48
N PRO A 55 -18.72 -18.73 21.07
CA PRO A 55 -17.45 -18.65 21.78
C PRO A 55 -17.64 -18.03 23.17
N GLU A 56 -16.79 -18.42 24.11
CA GLU A 56 -16.74 -17.79 25.44
C GLU A 56 -16.39 -16.29 25.32
N PRO A 57 -17.00 -15.42 26.14
CA PRO A 57 -16.66 -13.99 26.15
C PRO A 57 -15.17 -13.76 26.39
N ASP A 58 -14.58 -12.80 25.67
CA ASP A 58 -13.16 -12.41 25.76
C ASP A 58 -12.15 -13.52 25.42
N SER A 59 -12.62 -14.65 24.89
CA SER A 59 -11.76 -15.74 24.45
C SER A 59 -11.01 -15.40 23.15
N ALA A 60 -9.89 -16.09 22.92
CA ALA A 60 -9.18 -16.02 21.64
C ALA A 60 -10.08 -16.45 20.46
N GLU A 61 -11.04 -17.35 20.71
CA GLU A 61 -12.01 -17.80 19.72
C GLU A 61 -12.96 -16.66 19.32
N GLU A 62 -13.48 -15.91 20.30
CA GLU A 62 -14.34 -14.75 20.06
C GLU A 62 -13.63 -13.70 19.19
N ALA A 63 -12.38 -13.36 19.52
CA ALA A 63 -11.58 -12.41 18.74
C ALA A 63 -11.39 -12.88 17.28
N ILE A 64 -11.19 -14.18 17.06
CA ILE A 64 -11.05 -14.77 15.73
C ILE A 64 -12.37 -14.75 14.96
N VAL A 65 -13.49 -15.08 15.60
CA VAL A 65 -14.83 -15.01 14.99
C VAL A 65 -15.12 -13.58 14.54
N VAL A 66 -14.85 -12.58 15.39
CA VAL A 66 -14.98 -11.15 15.06
C VAL A 66 -14.10 -10.77 13.86
N ALA A 67 -12.85 -11.23 13.83
CA ALA A 67 -11.93 -10.93 12.73
C ALA A 67 -12.39 -11.53 11.39
N LEU A 68 -12.92 -12.76 11.41
CA LEU A 68 -13.47 -13.43 10.22
C LEU A 68 -14.72 -12.70 9.69
N LEU A 69 -15.61 -12.28 10.59
CA LEU A 69 -16.80 -11.51 10.24
C LEU A 69 -16.44 -10.15 9.63
N ARG A 70 -15.47 -9.41 10.21
CA ARG A 70 -14.95 -8.16 9.63
C ARG A 70 -14.34 -8.36 8.24
N ALA A 71 -13.76 -9.54 7.98
CA ALA A 71 -13.24 -9.90 6.67
C ALA A 71 -14.32 -10.40 5.68
N GLY A 72 -15.60 -10.42 6.08
CA GLY A 72 -16.71 -10.91 5.27
C GLY A 72 -16.70 -12.43 5.06
N GLN A 73 -16.04 -13.18 5.94
CA GLN A 73 -15.92 -14.64 5.87
C GLN A 73 -16.90 -15.32 6.83
N VAL A 74 -17.33 -16.54 6.51
CA VAL A 74 -18.16 -17.37 7.40
C VAL A 74 -17.26 -17.98 8.48
N PRO A 75 -17.46 -17.68 9.77
CA PRO A 75 -16.62 -18.17 10.86
C PRO A 75 -16.92 -19.65 11.17
N THR A 76 -16.45 -20.58 10.33
CA THR A 76 -16.66 -22.01 10.59
C THR A 76 -15.72 -22.52 11.71
N PRO A 77 -16.09 -23.57 12.46
CA PRO A 77 -15.22 -24.18 13.49
C PRO A 77 -13.82 -24.50 12.97
N ARG A 78 -13.72 -25.01 11.74
CA ARG A 78 -12.43 -25.27 11.08
C ARG A 78 -11.59 -24.01 10.85
N SER A 79 -12.22 -22.91 10.43
CA SER A 79 -11.52 -21.63 10.21
C SER A 79 -11.06 -21.00 11.52
N VAL A 80 -11.84 -21.16 12.59
CA VAL A 80 -11.50 -20.70 13.94
C VAL A 80 -10.30 -21.51 14.47
N ARG A 81 -10.38 -22.85 14.46
CA ARG A 81 -9.29 -23.75 14.88
C ARG A 81 -7.97 -23.49 14.14
N ALA A 82 -8.02 -23.40 12.81
CA ALA A 82 -6.83 -23.12 12.02
C ALA A 82 -6.17 -21.77 12.38
N LYS A 83 -6.95 -20.76 12.78
CA LYS A 83 -6.41 -19.47 13.23
C LYS A 83 -5.90 -19.50 14.66
N LEU A 84 -6.51 -20.30 15.55
CA LEU A 84 -5.97 -20.55 16.89
C LEU A 84 -4.62 -21.26 16.81
N GLU A 85 -4.51 -22.32 16.02
CA GLU A 85 -3.25 -23.04 15.78
C GLU A 85 -2.16 -22.12 15.21
N GLN A 86 -2.51 -21.23 14.27
CA GLN A 86 -1.59 -20.21 13.76
C GLN A 86 -1.18 -19.19 14.83
N ALA A 87 -2.09 -18.80 15.72
CA ALA A 87 -1.79 -17.85 16.80
C ALA A 87 -0.86 -18.47 17.84
N GLU A 88 -1.09 -19.74 18.22
CA GLU A 88 -0.23 -20.47 19.14
C GLU A 88 1.16 -20.76 18.53
N THR A 89 1.22 -21.12 17.24
CA THR A 89 2.49 -21.27 16.52
C THR A 89 3.29 -19.95 16.49
N ARG A 90 2.59 -18.80 16.40
CA ARG A 90 3.22 -17.47 16.45
C ARG A 90 3.66 -17.05 17.85
N LYS A 91 3.01 -17.53 18.91
CA LYS A 91 3.42 -17.31 20.30
C LYS A 91 4.63 -18.17 20.71
N LEU A 92 4.71 -19.39 20.17
CA LEU A 92 5.79 -20.36 20.45
C LEU A 92 7.06 -20.13 19.63
N ALA A 93 6.99 -19.36 18.54
CA ALA A 93 8.19 -18.92 17.84
C ALA A 93 8.93 -17.87 18.72
N PRO A 94 10.22 -18.08 19.05
CA PRO A 94 10.99 -17.10 19.83
C PRO A 94 11.11 -15.81 19.01
N LYS A 95 10.25 -14.84 19.33
CA LYS A 95 10.19 -13.52 18.72
C LYS A 95 11.53 -12.79 18.85
N ASP A 96 12.26 -13.03 19.93
CA ASP A 96 13.47 -12.27 20.27
C ASP A 96 14.73 -12.71 19.51
N ALA A 97 14.88 -13.98 19.16
CA ALA A 97 16.02 -14.46 18.37
C ALA A 97 15.87 -14.06 16.90
N ALA A 98 14.67 -14.26 16.33
CA ALA A 98 14.35 -13.85 14.97
C ALA A 98 14.37 -12.32 14.80
N ASP A 99 13.91 -11.53 15.79
CA ASP A 99 13.99 -10.07 15.76
C ASP A 99 15.43 -9.55 15.90
N LYS A 100 16.32 -10.25 16.62
CA LYS A 100 17.72 -9.84 16.81
C LYS A 100 18.54 -10.06 15.55
N ASP A 101 18.48 -11.25 14.95
CA ASP A 101 19.15 -11.56 13.69
C ASP A 101 18.56 -10.72 12.53
N PHE A 102 17.27 -10.42 12.61
CA PHE A 102 16.59 -9.48 11.71
C PHE A 102 17.16 -8.07 11.82
N ARG A 103 17.25 -7.49 13.03
CA ARG A 103 17.78 -6.13 13.23
C ARG A 103 19.22 -6.02 12.74
N ALA A 104 20.06 -7.00 13.08
CA ALA A 104 21.44 -7.05 12.61
C ALA A 104 21.54 -7.13 11.08
N SER A 105 20.64 -7.87 10.43
CA SER A 105 20.58 -7.96 8.96
C SER A 105 20.04 -6.67 8.33
N ALA A 106 19.05 -6.04 8.95
CA ALA A 106 18.43 -4.81 8.45
C ALA A 106 19.42 -3.63 8.46
N ASP A 107 20.23 -3.50 9.51
CA ASP A 107 21.25 -2.45 9.59
C ASP A 107 22.27 -2.60 8.46
N LYS A 108 22.78 -3.82 8.23
CA LYS A 108 23.66 -4.12 7.09
C LYS A 108 23.00 -3.83 5.75
N TRP A 109 21.72 -4.15 5.56
CA TRP A 109 21.03 -3.81 4.32
C TRP A 109 20.96 -2.31 4.09
N TYR A 110 20.76 -1.53 5.16
CA TYR A 110 20.66 -0.08 5.06
C TYR A 110 21.98 0.59 4.73
N GLU A 111 23.11 0.04 5.21
CA GLU A 111 24.45 0.48 4.80
C GLU A 111 24.66 0.29 3.28
N HIS A 112 24.13 -0.79 2.72
CA HIS A 112 24.27 -1.11 1.30
C HIS A 112 23.13 -0.58 0.42
N ILE A 113 22.17 0.20 0.97
CA ILE A 113 20.95 0.58 0.25
C ILE A 113 21.22 1.40 -1.02
N ASP A 114 22.25 2.24 -1.01
CA ASP A 114 22.60 3.07 -2.16
C ASP A 114 23.36 2.31 -3.23
N ALA A 115 24.03 1.21 -2.88
CA ALA A 115 24.61 0.26 -3.84
C ALA A 115 23.54 -0.70 -4.38
N PHE A 116 22.57 -1.09 -3.55
CA PHE A 116 21.48 -1.98 -3.92
C PHE A 116 20.43 -1.30 -4.80
N GLY A 117 20.13 -0.03 -4.50
CA GLY A 117 19.11 0.77 -5.16
C GLY A 117 19.16 0.73 -6.70
N PRO A 118 20.32 0.98 -7.33
CA PRO A 118 20.49 0.85 -8.77
C PRO A 118 20.10 -0.54 -9.30
N VAL A 119 20.56 -1.61 -8.65
CA VAL A 119 20.32 -3.00 -9.09
C VAL A 119 18.83 -3.33 -9.10
N ILE A 120 18.13 -3.05 -8.00
CA ILE A 120 16.70 -3.36 -7.89
C ILE A 120 15.84 -2.45 -8.76
N SER A 121 16.20 -1.17 -8.89
CA SER A 121 15.45 -0.24 -9.74
C SER A 121 15.60 -0.58 -11.23
N THR A 122 16.81 -0.95 -11.68
CA THR A 122 17.02 -1.43 -13.07
C THR A 122 16.18 -2.69 -13.34
N ALA A 123 16.23 -3.69 -12.45
CA ALA A 123 15.44 -4.91 -12.58
C ALA A 123 13.91 -4.62 -12.66
N VAL A 124 13.44 -3.63 -11.89
CA VAL A 124 12.03 -3.20 -11.93
C VAL A 124 11.70 -2.48 -13.24
N GLU A 125 12.59 -1.64 -13.76
CA GLU A 125 12.39 -0.94 -15.04
C GLU A 125 12.40 -1.88 -16.23
N GLU A 126 13.34 -2.83 -16.28
CA GLU A 126 13.39 -3.90 -17.29
C GLU A 126 12.08 -4.69 -17.29
N PHE A 127 11.59 -5.09 -16.11
CA PHE A 127 10.31 -5.79 -16.00
C PHE A 127 9.15 -4.96 -16.58
N TRP A 128 9.14 -3.64 -16.36
CA TRP A 128 8.13 -2.76 -16.95
C TRP A 128 8.20 -2.70 -18.48
N VAL A 129 9.42 -2.63 -19.03
CA VAL A 129 9.66 -2.63 -20.48
C VAL A 129 9.12 -3.92 -21.10
N ASP A 130 9.40 -5.06 -20.47
CA ASP A 130 9.03 -6.38 -21.00
C ASP A 130 7.54 -6.71 -20.84
N ASN A 131 6.90 -6.20 -19.78
CA ASN A 131 5.56 -6.66 -19.38
C ASN A 131 4.47 -5.58 -19.47
N GLY A 132 4.83 -4.31 -19.69
CA GLY A 132 3.89 -3.17 -19.66
C GLY A 132 3.25 -2.91 -18.29
N ARG A 133 3.72 -3.57 -17.22
CA ARG A 133 3.24 -3.47 -15.84
C ARG A 133 4.36 -3.72 -14.86
N GLY A 134 4.20 -3.29 -13.61
CA GLY A 134 5.22 -3.46 -12.58
C GLY A 134 5.27 -4.87 -12.00
N PRO A 135 6.42 -5.30 -11.47
CA PRO A 135 6.54 -6.59 -10.80
C PRO A 135 5.84 -6.58 -9.43
N LEU A 136 5.51 -7.77 -8.94
CA LEU A 136 5.30 -8.00 -7.52
C LEU A 136 6.65 -7.92 -6.80
N ARG A 137 6.66 -7.58 -5.50
CA ARG A 137 7.90 -7.57 -4.69
C ARG A 137 8.66 -8.88 -4.82
N ARG A 138 7.98 -10.03 -4.70
CA ARG A 138 8.64 -11.35 -4.85
C ARG A 138 9.30 -11.56 -6.22
N GLU A 139 8.72 -10.98 -7.29
CA GLU A 139 9.25 -11.11 -8.66
C GLU A 139 10.52 -10.25 -8.79
N ALA A 140 10.46 -9.00 -8.34
CA ALA A 140 11.61 -8.09 -8.36
C ALA A 140 12.81 -8.62 -7.55
N PHE A 141 12.56 -9.22 -6.37
CA PHE A 141 13.60 -9.79 -5.51
C PHE A 141 14.17 -11.14 -5.99
N ALA A 142 13.54 -11.77 -6.98
CA ALA A 142 13.97 -13.04 -7.56
C ALA A 142 14.80 -12.86 -8.85
N VAL A 143 14.95 -11.63 -9.35
CA VAL A 143 15.76 -11.36 -10.54
C VAL A 143 17.22 -11.74 -10.27
N ALA A 144 17.86 -12.41 -11.22
CA ALA A 144 19.21 -12.97 -11.05
C ALA A 144 20.24 -11.92 -10.58
N ALA A 145 20.23 -10.73 -11.16
CA ALA A 145 21.11 -9.62 -10.74
C ALA A 145 20.87 -9.18 -9.30
N VAL A 146 19.61 -9.19 -8.85
CA VAL A 146 19.25 -8.87 -7.46
C VAL A 146 19.73 -9.97 -6.52
N VAL A 147 19.56 -11.24 -6.89
CA VAL A 147 20.08 -12.37 -6.11
C VAL A 147 21.62 -12.32 -6.00
N ALA A 148 22.30 -12.06 -7.10
CA ALA A 148 23.76 -11.95 -7.17
C ALA A 148 24.30 -10.80 -6.30
N PHE A 149 23.57 -9.68 -6.19
CA PHE A 149 23.95 -8.57 -5.30
C PHE A 149 24.07 -9.02 -3.85
N TRP A 150 23.09 -9.78 -3.35
CA TRP A 150 23.10 -10.26 -1.96
C TRP A 150 24.29 -11.20 -1.71
N GLN A 151 24.56 -12.10 -2.65
CA GLN A 151 25.68 -13.05 -2.55
C GLN A 151 27.04 -12.35 -2.58
N THR A 152 27.21 -11.38 -3.48
CA THR A 152 28.49 -10.66 -3.66
C THR A 152 28.85 -9.81 -2.44
N ASN A 153 27.84 -9.30 -1.72
CA ASN A 153 28.05 -8.43 -0.55
C ASN A 153 27.98 -9.20 0.78
N ASP A 154 27.91 -10.54 0.75
CA ASP A 154 27.72 -11.39 1.94
C ASP A 154 26.55 -10.92 2.84
N LEU A 155 25.44 -10.58 2.18
CA LEU A 155 24.23 -10.09 2.84
C LEU A 155 23.15 -11.17 2.82
N ALA A 156 22.41 -11.28 3.94
CA ALA A 156 21.26 -12.17 4.02
C ALA A 156 20.19 -11.76 3.00
N HIS A 157 19.74 -12.69 2.15
CA HIS A 157 18.65 -12.43 1.20
C HIS A 157 17.31 -12.29 1.94
N PRO A 158 16.44 -11.31 1.58
CA PRO A 158 15.13 -11.16 2.20
C PRO A 158 14.15 -12.26 1.75
N SER A 159 14.25 -13.41 2.42
CA SER A 159 13.58 -14.67 2.08
C SER A 159 12.05 -14.63 2.26
N ASN A 160 11.53 -13.86 3.21
CA ASN A 160 10.10 -13.76 3.49
C ASN A 160 9.47 -12.41 3.08
N SER A 161 8.13 -12.33 3.09
CA SER A 161 7.38 -11.16 2.64
C SER A 161 7.52 -9.93 3.55
N GLN A 162 7.74 -10.14 4.85
CA GLN A 162 7.91 -9.08 5.83
C GLN A 162 9.24 -8.35 5.60
N LEU A 163 10.33 -9.09 5.45
CA LEU A 163 11.67 -8.55 5.15
C LEU A 163 11.67 -7.72 3.86
N ARG A 164 11.10 -8.28 2.78
CA ARG A 164 10.95 -7.54 1.52
C ARG A 164 10.11 -6.27 1.68
N SER A 165 9.11 -6.28 2.55
CA SER A 165 8.25 -5.11 2.77
C SER A 165 8.99 -3.99 3.50
N ILE A 166 9.82 -4.32 4.47
CA ILE A 166 10.64 -3.36 5.22
C ILE A 166 11.70 -2.75 4.31
N LEU A 167 12.41 -3.59 3.56
CA LEU A 167 13.41 -3.11 2.61
C LEU A 167 12.77 -2.27 1.48
N CYS A 168 11.58 -2.65 0.98
CA CYS A 168 10.83 -1.80 0.05
C CYS A 168 10.42 -0.46 0.67
N ALA A 169 10.06 -0.42 1.95
CA ALA A 169 9.73 0.83 2.63
C ALA A 169 10.94 1.77 2.66
N GLU A 170 12.13 1.23 2.91
CA GLU A 170 13.37 1.99 2.85
C GLU A 170 13.72 2.46 1.43
N LEU A 171 13.58 1.59 0.43
CA LEU A 171 13.76 1.95 -0.99
C LEU A 171 12.77 3.03 -1.44
N HIS A 172 11.54 3.03 -0.90
CA HIS A 172 10.58 4.10 -1.13
C HIS A 172 11.02 5.41 -0.45
N ARG A 173 11.47 5.34 0.80
CA ARG A 173 11.93 6.50 1.58
C ARG A 173 13.10 7.21 0.91
N THR A 174 14.03 6.43 0.36
CA THR A 174 15.23 6.89 -0.33
C THR A 174 14.98 7.24 -1.81
N GLY A 175 13.78 6.97 -2.33
CA GLY A 175 13.37 7.34 -3.68
C GLY A 175 13.89 6.42 -4.79
N TRP A 176 14.47 5.27 -4.44
CA TRP A 176 14.90 4.25 -5.40
C TRP A 176 13.71 3.55 -6.07
N LEU A 177 12.68 3.23 -5.29
CA LEU A 177 11.46 2.59 -5.77
C LEU A 177 10.24 3.42 -5.41
N VAL A 178 9.13 3.13 -6.09
CA VAL A 178 7.82 3.74 -5.86
C VAL A 178 6.74 2.69 -6.10
N SER A 179 5.66 2.71 -5.31
CA SER A 179 4.47 1.85 -5.51
C SER A 179 3.23 2.48 -4.90
N ASN A 180 2.05 1.99 -5.29
CA ASN A 180 0.77 2.40 -4.70
C ASN A 180 -0.05 1.16 -4.26
N ARG A 181 -1.32 1.37 -3.91
CA ARG A 181 -2.21 0.30 -3.42
C ARG A 181 -2.60 -0.70 -4.50
N CYS A 182 -2.45 -0.34 -5.78
CA CYS A 182 -2.73 -1.25 -6.88
C CYS A 182 -1.68 -2.36 -6.92
N ARG A 183 -2.15 -3.59 -7.18
CA ARG A 183 -1.27 -4.73 -7.45
C ARG A 183 -0.42 -4.42 -8.68
N ARG A 184 0.86 -4.82 -8.67
CA ARG A 184 1.79 -4.65 -9.81
C ARG A 184 2.05 -3.17 -10.19
N SER A 185 2.10 -2.30 -9.19
CA SER A 185 2.42 -0.86 -9.33
C SER A 185 3.88 -0.50 -9.01
N LEU A 186 4.70 -1.47 -8.61
CA LEU A 186 6.10 -1.21 -8.26
C LEU A 186 6.87 -0.71 -9.48
N CYS A 187 7.52 0.44 -9.38
CA CYS A 187 8.30 1.09 -10.45
C CYS A 187 9.55 1.77 -9.86
N ALA A 188 10.51 2.14 -10.70
CA ALA A 188 11.65 2.92 -10.22
C ALA A 188 11.24 4.35 -9.84
N GLY A 189 11.89 4.89 -8.82
CA GLY A 189 11.68 6.23 -8.31
C GLY A 189 12.69 7.26 -8.85
N PRO A 190 12.57 8.54 -8.44
CA PRO A 190 13.38 9.64 -8.95
C PRO A 190 14.88 9.51 -8.64
N THR A 191 15.27 8.77 -7.60
CA THR A 191 16.69 8.54 -7.29
C THR A 191 17.35 7.69 -8.38
N HIS A 192 16.66 6.67 -8.89
CA HIS A 192 17.16 5.85 -10.00
C HIS A 192 17.41 6.69 -11.27
N PHE A 193 16.46 7.52 -11.66
CA PHE A 193 16.62 8.39 -12.84
C PHE A 193 17.70 9.47 -12.63
N ALA A 194 17.97 9.89 -11.40
CA ALA A 194 19.11 10.76 -11.11
C ALA A 194 20.44 10.01 -11.20
N PHE A 195 20.49 8.79 -10.67
CA PHE A 195 21.64 7.90 -10.74
C PHE A 195 22.07 7.60 -12.19
N LEU A 196 21.13 7.27 -13.08
CA LEU A 196 21.40 7.04 -14.51
C LEU A 196 22.03 8.25 -15.22
N ARG A 197 21.97 9.44 -14.61
CA ARG A 197 22.54 10.68 -15.16
C ARG A 197 23.82 11.11 -14.43
N GLY A 198 24.44 10.22 -13.65
CA GLY A 198 25.64 10.53 -12.87
C GLY A 198 25.42 11.58 -11.78
N ARG A 199 24.19 11.70 -11.27
CA ARG A 199 23.87 12.62 -10.16
C ARG A 199 23.69 11.80 -8.88
N PRO A 200 24.76 11.53 -8.13
CA PRO A 200 24.66 10.78 -6.88
C PRO A 200 23.85 11.58 -5.86
N GLY A 201 22.96 10.89 -5.15
CA GLY A 201 22.18 11.49 -4.06
C GLY A 201 20.71 11.09 -4.06
N ARG A 202 20.22 10.76 -2.86
CA ARG A 202 18.82 10.38 -2.62
C ARG A 202 17.89 11.54 -2.94
N ARG A 203 16.82 11.26 -3.68
CA ARG A 203 15.79 12.22 -4.06
C ARG A 203 14.45 11.81 -3.46
N SER A 204 13.87 12.70 -2.67
CA SER A 204 12.55 12.44 -2.10
C SER A 204 11.47 12.50 -3.20
N SER A 205 10.85 11.35 -3.49
CA SER A 205 9.67 11.25 -4.36
C SER A 205 8.54 12.16 -3.90
N TYR A 206 8.40 12.35 -2.58
CA TYR A 206 7.39 13.24 -2.02
C TYR A 206 7.68 14.72 -2.35
N LYS A 207 8.89 15.22 -2.05
CA LYS A 207 9.25 16.62 -2.31
C LYS A 207 9.18 16.96 -3.80
N ILE A 208 9.72 16.09 -4.65
CA ILE A 208 9.71 16.31 -6.10
C ILE A 208 8.27 16.29 -6.62
N GLY A 209 7.50 15.26 -6.25
CA GLY A 209 6.11 15.15 -6.70
C GLY A 209 5.25 16.33 -6.26
N GLN A 210 5.47 16.85 -5.06
CA GLN A 210 4.82 18.05 -4.57
C GLN A 210 5.18 19.29 -5.39
N GLN A 211 6.46 19.51 -5.71
CA GLN A 211 6.92 20.62 -6.54
C GLN A 211 6.30 20.56 -7.94
N VAL A 212 6.31 19.37 -8.55
CA VAL A 212 5.66 19.11 -9.85
C VAL A 212 4.17 19.41 -9.79
N GLY A 213 3.46 18.87 -8.79
CA GLY A 213 2.02 19.08 -8.62
C GLY A 213 1.65 20.54 -8.41
N ARG A 214 2.47 21.28 -7.65
CA ARG A 214 2.33 22.74 -7.44
C ARG A 214 2.50 23.50 -8.75
N PHE A 215 3.60 23.26 -9.46
CA PHE A 215 3.90 23.90 -10.73
C PHE A 215 2.77 23.70 -11.74
N ILE A 216 2.24 22.48 -11.90
CA ILE A 216 1.12 22.21 -12.81
C ILE A 216 -0.12 23.02 -12.42
N GLY A 217 -0.37 23.19 -11.12
CA GLY A 217 -1.46 24.03 -10.61
C GLY A 217 -1.30 25.50 -10.98
N GLU A 218 -0.13 26.07 -10.68
CA GLU A 218 0.22 27.47 -10.96
C GLU A 218 0.23 27.77 -12.46
N PHE A 219 0.84 26.89 -13.26
CA PHE A 219 0.92 27.03 -14.71
C PHE A 219 -0.47 27.05 -15.36
N ARG A 220 -1.36 26.14 -14.94
CA ARG A 220 -2.75 26.10 -15.46
C ARG A 220 -3.56 27.31 -15.05
N PHE A 221 -3.32 27.85 -13.86
CA PHE A 221 -3.97 29.07 -13.41
C PHE A 221 -3.54 30.28 -14.26
N GLN A 222 -2.25 30.39 -14.56
CA GLN A 222 -1.69 31.52 -15.32
C GLN A 222 -1.94 31.45 -16.82
N HIS A 223 -1.89 30.26 -17.42
CA HIS A 223 -1.91 30.10 -18.88
C HIS A 223 -3.19 29.47 -19.43
N HIS A 224 -4.16 29.10 -18.57
CA HIS A 224 -5.41 28.43 -18.94
C HIS A 224 -5.24 27.13 -19.75
N ARG A 225 -4.05 26.53 -19.73
CA ARG A 225 -3.71 25.25 -20.39
C ARG A 225 -2.73 24.44 -19.57
N SER A 226 -2.65 23.14 -19.84
CA SER A 226 -1.69 22.25 -19.19
C SER A 226 -0.26 22.46 -19.71
N PRO A 227 0.80 22.29 -18.88
CA PRO A 227 2.17 22.39 -19.34
C PRO A 227 2.53 21.18 -20.23
N THR A 228 3.43 21.39 -21.18
CA THR A 228 4.10 20.29 -21.91
C THR A 228 5.22 19.68 -21.05
N TRP A 229 5.71 18.49 -21.41
CA TRP A 229 6.88 17.89 -20.74
C TRP A 229 8.12 18.78 -20.79
N ASN A 230 8.35 19.48 -21.92
CA ASN A 230 9.45 20.43 -22.06
C ASN A 230 9.30 21.62 -21.10
N GLN A 231 8.10 22.19 -20.99
CA GLN A 231 7.82 23.27 -20.04
C GLN A 231 7.98 22.81 -18.59
N LEU A 232 7.51 21.59 -18.28
CA LEU A 232 7.70 20.99 -16.97
C LEU A 232 9.19 20.88 -16.64
N ALA A 233 10.01 20.42 -17.58
CA ALA A 233 11.44 20.26 -17.37
C ALA A 233 12.20 21.58 -17.27
N SER A 234 11.87 22.57 -18.10
CA SER A 234 12.60 23.84 -18.15
C SER A 234 12.25 24.78 -17.00
N LEU A 235 10.99 24.73 -16.52
CA LEU A 235 10.46 25.69 -15.55
C LEU A 235 10.33 25.13 -14.13
N THR A 236 10.26 23.79 -13.95
CA THR A 236 10.14 23.23 -12.60
C THR A 236 11.51 23.12 -11.92
N LYS A 237 11.67 23.86 -10.83
CA LYS A 237 12.88 23.89 -10.02
C LYS A 237 12.62 23.39 -8.60
N ASN A 238 13.68 22.90 -7.95
CA ASN A 238 13.63 22.50 -6.55
C ASN A 238 13.84 23.69 -5.59
N GLU A 239 13.86 23.41 -4.28
CA GLU A 239 14.10 24.42 -3.22
C GLU A 239 15.44 25.16 -3.34
N ARG A 240 16.39 24.64 -4.12
CA ARG A 240 17.72 25.23 -4.36
C ARG A 240 17.82 25.90 -5.75
N ASP A 241 16.69 26.18 -6.38
CA ASP A 241 16.59 26.75 -7.73
C ASP A 241 17.22 25.87 -8.85
N LEU A 242 17.44 24.58 -8.57
CA LEU A 242 17.97 23.64 -9.56
C LEU A 242 16.83 22.94 -10.31
N ARG A 243 16.99 22.76 -11.62
CA ARG A 243 16.02 22.01 -12.43
C ARG A 243 15.85 20.58 -11.89
N ILE A 244 14.59 20.19 -11.69
CA ILE A 244 14.24 18.83 -11.22
C ILE A 244 14.59 17.80 -12.30
N PHE A 245 14.15 18.10 -13.52
CA PHE A 245 14.35 17.27 -14.71
C PHE A 245 15.47 17.85 -15.58
N ALA A 246 16.14 17.00 -16.33
CA ALA A 246 17.20 17.44 -17.26
C ALA A 246 16.62 17.91 -18.61
N SER A 247 15.56 17.26 -19.07
CA SER A 247 14.91 17.50 -20.36
C SER A 247 13.44 17.07 -20.30
N GLY A 248 12.66 17.41 -21.33
CA GLY A 248 11.28 16.92 -21.45
C GLY A 248 11.23 15.39 -21.58
N THR A 249 12.17 14.78 -22.28
CA THR A 249 12.29 13.31 -22.38
C THR A 249 12.53 12.68 -21.01
N ASP A 250 13.39 13.27 -20.18
CA ASP A 250 13.60 12.80 -18.79
C ASP A 250 12.35 12.99 -17.93
N ALA A 251 11.66 14.13 -18.05
CA ALA A 251 10.40 14.35 -17.35
C ALA A 251 9.34 13.31 -17.76
N GLN A 252 9.28 12.95 -19.04
CA GLN A 252 8.38 11.93 -19.56
C GLN A 252 8.79 10.52 -19.11
N ALA A 253 10.09 10.19 -19.10
CA ALA A 253 10.59 8.92 -18.58
C ALA A 253 10.23 8.74 -17.09
N GLN A 254 10.26 9.85 -16.33
CA GLN A 254 9.85 9.91 -14.93
C GLN A 254 8.33 9.98 -14.70
N SER A 255 7.52 10.00 -15.76
CA SER A 255 6.05 10.10 -15.64
C SER A 255 5.45 8.93 -14.86
N ARG A 256 6.02 7.73 -14.99
CA ARG A 256 5.49 6.50 -14.38
C ARG A 256 5.40 6.62 -12.85
N TRP A 257 6.47 7.02 -12.19
CA TRP A 257 6.45 7.12 -10.72
C TRP A 257 5.58 8.30 -10.23
N LEU A 258 5.52 9.38 -11.00
CA LEU A 258 4.65 10.53 -10.73
C LEU A 258 3.16 10.13 -10.82
N LEU A 259 2.81 9.30 -11.81
CA LEU A 259 1.47 8.72 -11.97
C LEU A 259 1.16 7.72 -10.86
N THR A 260 2.08 6.79 -10.59
CA THR A 260 1.93 5.80 -9.52
C THR A 260 1.67 6.46 -8.16
N GLN A 261 2.38 7.55 -7.83
CA GLN A 261 2.16 8.30 -6.59
C GLN A 261 1.01 9.32 -6.66
N GLU A 262 0.29 9.38 -7.78
CA GLU A 262 -0.85 10.27 -7.99
C GLU A 262 -0.49 11.77 -7.87
N TRP A 263 0.76 12.13 -8.13
CA TRP A 263 1.18 13.53 -8.21
C TRP A 263 0.67 14.18 -9.49
N ILE A 264 0.66 13.41 -10.59
CA ILE A 264 0.10 13.81 -11.87
C ILE A 264 -0.97 12.81 -12.31
N ARG A 265 -1.73 13.20 -13.32
CA ARG A 265 -2.59 12.34 -14.14
C ARG A 265 -2.51 12.82 -15.58
N ILE A 266 -2.71 11.92 -16.54
CA ILE A 266 -2.85 12.29 -17.96
C ILE A 266 -4.33 12.21 -18.32
N GLU A 267 -4.89 13.28 -18.86
CA GLU A 267 -6.31 13.38 -19.22
C GLU A 267 -6.40 14.05 -20.60
N SER A 268 -6.95 13.35 -21.59
CA SER A 268 -7.01 13.81 -22.99
C SER A 268 -5.63 14.25 -23.55
N GLY A 269 -4.57 13.53 -23.19
CA GLY A 269 -3.19 13.85 -23.57
C GLY A 269 -2.53 14.98 -22.78
N GLU A 270 -3.24 15.62 -21.85
CA GLU A 270 -2.72 16.72 -21.04
C GLU A 270 -2.20 16.27 -19.67
N ILE A 271 -1.11 16.90 -19.22
CA ILE A 271 -0.57 16.71 -17.86
C ILE A 271 -1.37 17.53 -16.85
N ARG A 272 -2.06 16.85 -15.94
CA ARG A 272 -2.88 17.48 -14.89
C ARG A 272 -2.45 17.06 -13.50
N ARG A 273 -2.87 17.84 -12.50
CA ARG A 273 -2.67 17.49 -11.08
C ARG A 273 -3.41 16.19 -10.75
N GLY A 274 -2.68 15.23 -10.19
CA GLY A 274 -3.25 14.00 -9.66
C GLY A 274 -3.96 14.20 -8.31
N ALA A 275 -4.58 13.13 -7.80
CA ALA A 275 -5.36 13.17 -6.57
C ALA A 275 -4.52 13.60 -5.36
N ARG A 276 -3.30 13.06 -5.23
CA ARG A 276 -2.38 13.42 -4.14
C ARG A 276 -1.95 14.88 -4.18
N ALA A 277 -1.67 15.43 -5.37
CA ALA A 277 -1.33 16.84 -5.51
C ALA A 277 -2.49 17.77 -5.09
N LYS A 278 -3.73 17.40 -5.43
CA LYS A 278 -4.93 18.13 -5.00
C LYS A 278 -5.12 18.07 -3.48
N ALA A 279 -5.01 16.87 -2.90
CA ALA A 279 -5.13 16.66 -1.45
C ALA A 279 -4.07 17.45 -0.66
N GLU A 280 -2.82 17.46 -1.13
CA GLU A 280 -1.75 18.23 -0.49
C GLU A 280 -1.98 19.75 -0.57
N THR A 281 -2.54 20.24 -1.68
CA THR A 281 -2.93 21.65 -1.80
C THR A 281 -4.01 22.01 -0.79
N ALA A 282 -5.07 21.19 -0.69
CA ALA A 282 -6.16 21.39 0.25
C ALA A 282 -5.68 21.38 1.71
N ARG A 283 -4.82 20.42 2.07
CA ARG A 283 -4.21 20.31 3.40
C ARG A 283 -3.46 21.59 3.79
N ARG A 284 -2.69 22.17 2.87
CA ARG A 284 -1.92 23.41 3.11
C ARG A 284 -2.81 24.64 3.22
N SER A 285 -3.88 24.73 2.44
CA SER A 285 -4.84 25.82 2.56
C SER A 285 -5.55 25.79 3.91
N ALA A 286 -5.99 24.61 4.37
CA ALA A 286 -6.60 24.43 5.68
C ALA A 286 -5.64 24.79 6.84
N GLY A 287 -4.37 24.43 6.73
CA GLY A 287 -3.35 24.81 7.73
C GLY A 287 -3.09 26.32 7.79
N ARG A 288 -3.09 27.00 6.64
CA ARG A 288 -2.92 28.46 6.58
C ARG A 288 -4.10 29.22 7.17
N GLN A 289 -5.32 28.75 6.92
CA GLN A 289 -6.53 29.35 7.49
C GLN A 289 -6.52 29.28 9.03
N LYS A 290 -6.21 28.11 9.60
CA LYS A 290 -6.07 27.96 11.06
C LYS A 290 -4.97 28.84 11.66
N SER A 291 -3.83 28.95 10.99
CA SER A 291 -2.73 29.82 11.45
C SER A 291 -3.11 31.31 11.39
N TRP A 292 -3.98 31.70 10.46
CA TRP A 292 -4.47 33.09 10.36
C TRP A 292 -5.51 33.37 11.44
N GLU A 293 -6.46 32.47 11.67
CA GLU A 293 -7.47 32.56 12.74
C GLU A 293 -6.81 32.64 14.13
N GLN A 294 -5.77 31.85 14.39
CA GLN A 294 -5.01 31.91 15.65
C GLN A 294 -4.25 33.23 15.86
N LYS A 295 -3.83 33.89 14.78
CA LYS A 295 -3.16 35.21 14.86
C LYS A 295 -4.14 36.38 15.02
N GLN A 296 -5.44 36.16 14.79
CA GLN A 296 -6.48 37.18 14.98
C GLN A 296 -7.11 37.12 16.38
N LEU A 297 -6.96 36.00 17.09
CA LEU A 297 -7.56 35.74 18.40
C LEU A 297 -6.58 35.92 19.58
N GLY A 298 -5.32 36.27 19.32
CA GLY A 298 -4.29 36.56 20.32
C GLY A 298 -3.59 37.87 20.00
#